data_AF-A0A383SAM3-F1
#
_entry.id   AF-A0A383SAM3-F1
#
_cell.length_a   1.000
_cell.length_b   1.000
_cell.length_c   1.000
_cell.angle_alpha   90.00
_cell.angle_beta   90.00
_cell.angle_gamma   90.00
#
_symmetry.space_group_name_H-M   'P 1'
#
loop_
_entity.id
_entity.type
_entity.pdbx_description
1 polymer ?
#
loop_
_entity_poly.entity_id
_entity_poly.type
_entity_poly.pdbx_seq_one_letter_code
_entity_poly.pdbx_strand_id
1 'polypeptide(L)'
;MMSSTEKAEPALLEGGRLASTSFPKDSLGEALARLTGAAPQWQGIAFTTAGARSVRAASAGALMTRLDGADHEVPLGTVYELRLWAVGQQALDGAKARELRWLNGSGSAEISVHEGAAGVGQDCWYRTNSYLQHSDIADLDMKPRMTGVEVFVQEDGYGNVVFADELMTGRWA
;
A
#
# COMPACT_ATOMS: atom_id res chain seq x y z
N MET A 1 -2.93 38.51 0.19
CA MET A 1 -1.88 37.60 0.69
C MET A 1 -1.58 36.64 -0.45
N MET A 2 -0.41 36.75 -1.08
CA MET A 2 -0.05 35.90 -2.22
C MET A 2 0.23 34.48 -1.70
N SER A 3 -0.53 33.51 -2.19
CA SER A 3 -0.29 32.08 -1.96
C SER A 3 1.03 31.71 -2.65
N SER A 4 2.11 31.68 -1.86
CA SER A 4 3.37 31.10 -2.31
C SER A 4 3.18 29.59 -2.37
N THR A 5 3.01 29.05 -3.57
CA THR A 5 3.14 27.61 -3.79
C THR A 5 4.64 27.31 -3.72
N GLU A 6 5.19 27.22 -2.50
CA GLU A 6 6.51 26.60 -2.32
C GLU A 6 6.39 25.17 -2.82
N LYS A 7 6.94 24.92 -4.01
CA LYS A 7 7.13 23.59 -4.53
C LYS A 7 8.08 22.92 -3.54
N ALA A 8 7.54 22.06 -2.68
CA ALA A 8 8.32 21.31 -1.72
C ALA A 8 9.55 20.73 -2.42
N GLU A 9 10.74 20.91 -1.82
CA GLU A 9 11.96 20.35 -2.37
C GLU A 9 11.75 18.85 -2.62
N PRO A 10 12.08 18.34 -3.82
CA PRO A 10 11.86 16.93 -4.11
C PRO A 10 12.71 16.12 -3.14
N ALA A 11 12.06 15.24 -2.36
CA ALA A 11 12.75 14.30 -1.51
C ALA A 11 13.80 13.54 -2.34
N LEU A 12 15.03 13.54 -1.86
CA LEU A 12 16.12 12.80 -2.49
C LEU A 12 15.79 11.30 -2.49
N LEU A 13 16.21 10.61 -3.54
CA LEU A 13 16.09 9.16 -3.61
C LEU A 13 17.00 8.51 -2.57
N GLU A 14 16.43 7.59 -1.79
CA GLU A 14 17.14 6.78 -0.79
C GLU A 14 17.39 5.38 -1.36
N GLY A 15 18.53 4.78 -1.04
CA GLY A 15 18.85 3.41 -1.44
C GLY A 15 18.16 2.38 -0.55
N GLY A 16 17.62 1.32 -1.16
CA GLY A 16 16.95 0.24 -0.45
C GLY A 16 16.93 -1.07 -1.22
N ARG A 17 16.08 -2.00 -0.76
CA ARG A 17 15.84 -3.29 -1.40
C ARG A 17 14.35 -3.50 -1.65
N LEU A 18 14.00 -3.83 -2.90
CA LEU A 18 12.67 -4.22 -3.30
C LEU A 18 12.58 -5.76 -3.32
N ALA A 19 11.80 -6.33 -2.42
CA ALA A 19 11.49 -7.75 -2.39
C ALA A 19 10.06 -8.00 -2.86
N SER A 20 9.88 -9.03 -3.67
CA SER A 20 8.57 -9.49 -4.13
C SER A 20 8.51 -11.02 -4.06
N THR A 21 7.47 -11.54 -3.40
CA THR A 21 7.20 -12.98 -3.32
C THR A 21 5.82 -13.25 -3.89
N SER A 22 5.76 -14.05 -4.95
CA SER A 22 4.51 -14.40 -5.62
C SER A 22 3.99 -15.75 -5.16
N PHE A 23 2.67 -15.85 -5.03
CA PHE A 23 1.92 -17.05 -4.71
C PHE A 23 0.91 -17.32 -5.84
N PRO A 24 1.33 -18.03 -6.90
CA PRO A 24 0.45 -18.32 -8.02
C PRO A 24 -0.75 -19.15 -7.58
N LYS A 25 -1.94 -18.86 -8.15
CA LYS A 25 -3.20 -19.58 -7.91
C LYS A 25 -3.80 -19.45 -6.51
N ASP A 26 -3.19 -18.62 -5.68
CA ASP A 26 -3.68 -18.34 -4.33
C ASP A 26 -5.11 -17.78 -4.35
N SER A 27 -5.98 -18.35 -3.54
CA SER A 27 -7.33 -17.82 -3.31
C SER A 27 -7.28 -16.59 -2.41
N LEU A 28 -8.36 -15.80 -2.41
CA LEU A 28 -8.48 -14.65 -1.51
C LEU A 28 -8.32 -15.06 -0.03
N GLY A 29 -8.87 -16.21 0.35
CA GLY A 29 -8.76 -16.72 1.72
C GLY A 29 -7.32 -17.06 2.11
N GLU A 30 -6.56 -17.70 1.22
CA GLU A 30 -5.15 -18.02 1.45
C GLU A 30 -4.28 -16.76 1.50
N ALA A 31 -4.59 -15.75 0.68
CA ALA A 31 -3.93 -14.46 0.73
C ALA A 31 -4.14 -13.77 2.09
N LEU A 32 -5.40 -13.73 2.57
CA LEU A 32 -5.73 -13.15 3.87
C LEU A 32 -5.12 -13.92 5.06
N ALA A 33 -4.95 -15.24 4.93
CA ALA A 33 -4.34 -16.07 5.96
C ALA A 33 -2.85 -15.74 6.20
N ARG A 34 -2.18 -15.05 5.27
CA ARG A 34 -0.77 -14.62 5.41
C ARG A 34 -0.59 -13.27 6.10
N LEU A 35 -1.66 -12.55 6.38
CA LEU A 35 -1.56 -11.29 7.11
C LEU A 35 -0.94 -11.53 8.48
N THR A 36 0.15 -10.82 8.76
CA THR A 36 0.81 -10.85 10.07
C THR A 36 0.29 -9.72 10.95
N GLY A 37 0.39 -9.92 12.26
CA GLY A 37 -0.08 -8.97 13.26
C GLY A 37 -1.59 -8.99 13.49
N ALA A 38 -2.06 -8.18 14.44
CA ALA A 38 -3.48 -8.06 14.75
C ALA A 38 -4.15 -6.97 13.90
N ALA A 39 -5.43 -7.11 13.58
CA ALA A 39 -6.19 -5.99 13.03
C ALA A 39 -6.19 -4.79 14.01
N PRO A 40 -6.16 -3.52 13.55
CA PRO A 40 -6.24 -3.06 12.16
C PRO A 40 -4.85 -2.70 11.59
N GLN A 41 -3.85 -3.59 11.69
CA GLN A 41 -2.51 -3.31 11.20
C GLN A 41 -2.38 -3.34 9.67
N TRP A 42 -3.45 -3.67 8.95
CA TRP A 42 -3.55 -3.64 7.49
C TRP A 42 -4.74 -2.79 7.05
N GLN A 43 -4.50 -1.91 6.08
CA GLN A 43 -5.51 -1.11 5.39
C GLN A 43 -5.39 -1.32 3.89
N GLY A 44 -6.37 -0.90 3.11
CA GLY A 44 -6.35 -1.25 1.69
C GLY A 44 -7.48 -0.74 0.83
N ILE A 45 -7.53 -1.25 -0.38
CA ILE A 45 -8.66 -1.12 -1.30
C ILE A 45 -9.07 -2.53 -1.72
N ALA A 46 -10.36 -2.82 -1.58
CA ALA A 46 -10.98 -3.98 -2.19
C ALA A 46 -11.84 -3.51 -3.36
N PHE A 47 -11.56 -3.98 -4.56
CA PHE A 47 -12.42 -3.76 -5.72
C PHE A 47 -13.47 -4.87 -5.76
N THR A 48 -14.73 -4.47 -5.62
CA THR A 48 -15.87 -5.38 -5.58
C THR A 48 -16.77 -5.18 -6.80
N THR A 49 -17.65 -6.14 -7.06
CA THR A 49 -18.70 -6.01 -8.09
C THR A 49 -19.68 -4.85 -7.83
N ALA A 50 -19.72 -4.30 -6.61
CA ALA A 50 -20.50 -3.13 -6.22
C ALA A 50 -19.65 -1.85 -6.05
N GLY A 51 -18.46 -1.83 -6.65
CA GLY A 51 -17.51 -0.72 -6.60
C GLY A 51 -16.36 -0.91 -5.61
N ALA A 52 -15.42 0.04 -5.62
CA ALA A 52 -14.30 0.03 -4.69
C ALA A 52 -14.77 0.26 -3.24
N ARG A 53 -14.10 -0.40 -2.29
CA ARG A 53 -14.30 -0.24 -0.85
C ARG A 53 -12.96 0.06 -0.20
N SER A 54 -12.91 1.09 0.65
CA SER A 54 -11.75 1.35 1.50
C SER A 54 -11.72 0.31 2.62
N VAL A 55 -10.66 -0.49 2.67
CA VAL A 55 -10.44 -1.46 3.74
C VAL A 55 -9.77 -0.74 4.90
N ARG A 56 -10.46 -0.65 6.02
CA ARG A 56 -10.01 0.00 7.27
C ARG A 56 -9.30 -0.94 8.21
N ALA A 57 -9.61 -2.23 8.10
CA ALA A 57 -8.97 -3.30 8.84
C ALA A 57 -9.06 -4.58 8.00
N ALA A 58 -7.97 -5.34 7.98
CA ALA A 58 -7.95 -6.69 7.43
C ALA A 58 -7.38 -7.67 8.47
N SER A 59 -7.90 -8.89 8.44
CA SER A 59 -7.43 -10.02 9.24
C SER A 59 -7.57 -11.31 8.44
N ALA A 60 -7.13 -12.43 9.01
CA ALA A 60 -7.36 -13.74 8.43
C ALA A 60 -8.87 -13.98 8.26
N GLY A 61 -9.34 -13.94 7.01
CA GLY A 61 -10.73 -14.24 6.63
C GLY A 61 -11.74 -13.09 6.74
N ALA A 62 -11.33 -11.87 7.10
CA ALA A 62 -12.26 -10.73 7.16
C ALA A 62 -11.65 -9.42 6.68
N LEU A 63 -12.46 -8.64 5.96
CA LEU A 63 -12.17 -7.29 5.50
C LEU A 63 -13.25 -6.36 6.04
N MET A 64 -12.85 -5.28 6.72
CA MET A 64 -13.77 -4.28 7.24
C MET A 64 -13.64 -2.98 6.45
N THR A 65 -14.78 -2.39 6.08
CA THR A 65 -14.90 -1.07 5.46
C THR A 65 -15.76 -0.17 6.33
N ARG A 66 -15.66 1.15 6.12
CA ARG A 66 -16.54 2.12 6.78
C ARG A 66 -17.51 2.69 5.77
N LEU A 67 -18.80 2.54 6.04
CA LEU A 67 -19.90 3.10 5.26
C LEU A 67 -20.82 3.84 6.22
N ASP A 68 -21.23 5.05 5.88
CA ASP A 68 -22.14 5.88 6.67
C ASP A 68 -21.75 6.02 8.16
N GLY A 69 -20.44 6.05 8.44
CA GLY A 69 -19.89 6.19 9.79
C GLY A 69 -19.84 4.90 10.61
N ALA A 70 -20.31 3.77 10.08
CA ALA A 70 -20.28 2.48 10.75
C ALA A 70 -19.34 1.49 10.04
N ASP A 71 -18.83 0.52 10.80
CA ASP A 71 -18.00 -0.55 10.23
C ASP A 71 -18.88 -1.67 9.69
N HIS A 72 -18.56 -2.09 8.47
CA HIS A 72 -19.25 -3.16 7.76
C HIS A 72 -18.24 -4.16 7.21
N GLU A 73 -18.60 -5.43 7.21
CA GLU A 73 -17.80 -6.45 6.54
C GLU A 73 -17.94 -6.31 5.01
N VAL A 74 -16.82 -6.41 4.31
CA VAL A 74 -16.81 -6.49 2.84
C VAL A 74 -17.11 -7.92 2.44
N PRO A 75 -18.18 -8.20 1.66
CA PRO A 75 -18.49 -9.56 1.23
C PRO A 75 -17.37 -10.13 0.33
N LEU A 76 -16.56 -11.04 0.87
CA LEU A 76 -15.35 -11.53 0.18
C LEU A 76 -15.63 -12.14 -1.19
N GLY A 77 -16.77 -12.82 -1.36
CA GLY A 77 -17.19 -13.39 -2.65
C GLY A 77 -17.46 -12.37 -3.76
N THR A 78 -17.49 -11.08 -3.43
CA THR A 78 -17.65 -9.98 -4.40
C THR A 78 -16.34 -9.32 -4.81
N VAL A 79 -15.24 -9.62 -4.10
CA VAL A 79 -13.91 -9.01 -4.33
C VAL A 79 -13.25 -9.67 -5.53
N TYR A 80 -12.81 -8.88 -6.51
CA TYR A 80 -12.05 -9.38 -7.66
C TYR A 80 -10.59 -8.89 -7.68
N GLU A 81 -10.28 -7.82 -6.97
CA GLU A 81 -8.92 -7.33 -6.75
C GLU A 81 -8.81 -6.77 -5.34
N LEU A 82 -7.66 -7.00 -4.70
CA LEU A 82 -7.37 -6.54 -3.35
C LEU A 82 -5.94 -6.01 -3.29
N ARG A 83 -5.78 -4.83 -2.69
CA ARG A 83 -4.50 -4.25 -2.29
C ARG A 83 -4.58 -3.95 -0.80
N LEU A 84 -3.74 -4.57 0.01
CA LEU A 84 -3.62 -4.32 1.44
C LEU A 84 -2.20 -3.87 1.75
N TRP A 85 -2.04 -2.75 2.46
CA TRP A 85 -0.75 -2.29 2.96
C TRP A 85 -0.70 -2.29 4.48
N ALA A 86 0.48 -2.58 5.00
CA ALA A 86 0.76 -2.57 6.42
C ALA A 86 0.83 -1.12 6.94
N VAL A 87 0.17 -0.85 8.06
CA VAL A 87 0.19 0.45 8.76
C VAL A 87 0.72 0.34 10.20
N GLY A 88 0.90 -0.88 10.71
CA GLY A 88 1.43 -1.16 12.05
C GLY A 88 2.81 -1.80 12.01
N GLN A 89 3.66 -1.49 13.00
CA GLN A 89 5.06 -1.96 13.04
C GLN A 89 5.21 -3.48 12.96
N GLN A 90 4.29 -4.22 13.58
CA GLN A 90 4.30 -5.68 13.55
C GLN A 90 3.90 -6.24 12.17
N ALA A 91 2.98 -5.58 11.45
CA ALA A 91 2.66 -5.94 10.08
C ALA A 91 3.77 -5.54 9.11
N LEU A 92 4.49 -4.43 9.36
CA LEU A 92 5.63 -4.01 8.55
C LEU A 92 6.80 -4.99 8.64
N ASP A 93 6.97 -5.68 9.76
CA ASP A 93 8.03 -6.68 9.96
C ASP A 93 9.43 -6.15 9.59
N GLY A 94 9.73 -4.92 10.02
CA GLY A 94 11.00 -4.24 9.73
C GLY A 94 11.08 -3.58 8.35
N ALA A 95 10.11 -3.79 7.45
CA ALA A 95 10.06 -3.10 6.17
C ALA A 95 9.70 -1.60 6.33
N LYS A 96 10.16 -0.78 5.38
CA LYS A 96 9.73 0.61 5.20
C LYS A 96 8.30 0.69 4.69
N ALA A 97 7.94 -0.21 3.78
CA ALA A 97 6.59 -0.39 3.25
C ALA A 97 6.37 -1.86 2.93
N ARG A 98 5.15 -2.36 3.14
CA ARG A 98 4.77 -3.75 2.86
C ARG A 98 3.34 -3.79 2.35
N GLU A 99 3.12 -4.48 1.24
CA GLU A 99 1.83 -4.58 0.58
C GLU A 99 1.56 -6.02 0.14
N LEU A 100 0.36 -6.51 0.41
CA LEU A 100 -0.20 -7.73 -0.17
C LEU A 100 -1.17 -7.34 -1.29
N ARG A 101 -0.96 -7.91 -2.47
CA ARG A 101 -1.81 -7.74 -3.65
C ARG A 101 -2.41 -9.08 -4.02
N TRP A 102 -3.69 -9.11 -4.33
CA TRP A 102 -4.38 -10.30 -4.82
C TRP A 102 -5.30 -9.95 -5.98
N LEU A 103 -5.33 -10.82 -6.99
CA LEU A 103 -6.16 -10.67 -8.18
C LEU A 103 -6.84 -12.01 -8.49
N ASN A 104 -8.17 -11.96 -8.67
CA ASN A 104 -8.97 -13.16 -8.90
C ASN A 104 -8.50 -13.94 -10.13
N GLY A 105 -8.21 -15.24 -9.94
CA GLY A 105 -7.69 -16.13 -10.97
C GLY A 105 -6.17 -16.07 -11.20
N SER A 106 -5.47 -15.08 -10.64
CA SER A 106 -4.02 -14.89 -10.84
C SER A 106 -3.19 -15.26 -9.60
N GLY A 107 -3.76 -15.14 -8.40
CA GLY A 107 -3.09 -15.40 -7.14
C GLY A 107 -2.75 -14.13 -6.37
N SER A 108 -1.78 -14.23 -5.45
CA SER A 108 -1.31 -13.09 -4.66
C SER A 108 0.18 -12.84 -4.82
N ALA A 109 0.61 -11.64 -4.46
CA ALA A 109 2.00 -11.29 -4.28
C ALA A 109 2.15 -10.43 -3.02
N GLU A 110 3.25 -10.62 -2.31
CA GLU A 110 3.67 -9.74 -1.23
C GLU A 110 4.89 -8.96 -1.67
N ILE A 111 4.82 -7.64 -1.56
CA ILE A 111 5.85 -6.70 -1.97
C ILE A 111 6.29 -5.93 -0.73
N SER A 112 7.59 -5.77 -0.56
CA SER A 112 8.15 -4.97 0.54
C SER A 112 9.36 -4.17 0.09
N VAL A 113 9.50 -2.99 0.68
CA VAL A 113 10.68 -2.12 0.53
C VAL A 113 11.40 -2.07 1.86
N HIS A 114 12.70 -2.33 1.85
CA HIS A 114 13.56 -2.28 3.03
C HIS A 114 14.59 -1.16 2.89
N GLU A 115 14.92 -0.52 4.00
CA GLU A 115 15.97 0.50 4.03
C GLU A 115 17.36 -0.16 3.97
N GLY A 116 18.29 0.45 3.25
CA GLY A 116 19.67 -0.01 3.16
C GLY A 116 19.92 -1.11 2.11
N ALA A 117 21.19 -1.37 1.83
CA ALA A 117 21.65 -2.24 0.73
C ALA A 117 21.94 -3.70 1.15
N ALA A 118 21.57 -4.10 2.37
CA ALA A 118 21.80 -5.45 2.88
C ALA A 118 20.44 -6.10 3.17
N GLY A 119 20.06 -7.12 2.40
CA GLY A 119 18.77 -7.79 2.58
C GLY A 119 18.34 -8.67 1.42
N VAL A 120 17.10 -9.17 1.47
CA VAL A 120 16.46 -9.94 0.40
C VAL A 120 15.88 -8.99 -0.64
N GLY A 121 15.90 -9.37 -1.92
CA GLY A 121 15.35 -8.57 -3.02
C GLY A 121 16.43 -7.89 -3.87
N GLN A 122 15.97 -7.17 -4.89
CA GLN A 122 16.82 -6.42 -5.81
C GLN A 122 17.13 -5.02 -5.26
N ASP A 123 18.25 -4.45 -5.68
CA ASP A 123 18.58 -3.07 -5.34
C ASP A 123 17.54 -2.11 -5.95
N CYS A 124 17.11 -1.13 -5.15
CA CYS A 124 16.18 -0.11 -5.60
C CYS A 124 16.53 1.25 -5.01
N TRP A 125 15.91 2.29 -5.57
CA TRP A 125 15.79 3.59 -4.95
C TRP A 125 14.34 3.83 -4.58
N TYR A 126 14.10 4.53 -3.48
CA TYR A 126 12.73 4.90 -3.11
C TYR A 126 12.66 6.35 -2.63
N ARG A 127 11.45 6.90 -2.63
CA ARG A 127 11.13 8.14 -1.93
C ARG A 127 9.74 8.06 -1.31
N THR A 128 9.55 8.81 -0.23
CA THR A 128 8.23 8.96 0.39
C THR A 128 7.39 9.97 -0.39
N ASN A 129 6.11 9.69 -0.58
CA ASN A 129 5.13 10.57 -1.20
C ASN A 129 3.87 10.73 -0.32
N SER A 130 3.10 11.79 -0.54
CA SER A 130 1.82 12.03 0.12
C SER A 130 0.78 12.63 -0.83
N TYR A 131 -0.44 12.11 -0.77
CA TYR A 131 -1.60 12.52 -1.55
C TYR A 131 -2.68 13.07 -0.65
N LEU A 132 -3.37 14.14 -1.07
CA LEU A 132 -4.55 14.63 -0.38
C LEU A 132 -5.70 13.62 -0.53
N GLN A 133 -6.30 13.22 0.59
CA GLN A 133 -7.54 12.45 0.57
C GLN A 133 -8.72 13.42 0.37
N HIS A 134 -9.74 12.94 -0.34
CA HIS A 134 -10.97 13.71 -0.51
C HIS A 134 -11.70 13.80 0.83
N SER A 135 -12.03 15.02 1.25
CA SER A 135 -12.82 15.31 2.44
C SER A 135 -13.53 16.65 2.27
N ASP A 136 -14.55 16.88 3.09
CA ASP A 136 -15.31 18.13 3.13
C ASP A 136 -14.55 19.29 3.81
N ILE A 137 -13.31 19.05 4.24
CA ILE A 137 -12.46 20.07 4.86
C ILE A 137 -11.97 21.03 3.77
N ALA A 138 -12.27 22.33 3.91
CA ALA A 138 -11.86 23.33 2.92
C ALA A 138 -10.34 23.62 2.96
N ASP A 139 -9.74 23.58 4.15
CA ASP A 139 -8.33 23.85 4.38
C ASP A 139 -7.46 22.66 3.94
N LEU A 140 -6.62 22.88 2.92
CA LEU A 140 -5.75 21.85 2.34
C LEU A 140 -4.68 21.36 3.31
N ASP A 141 -4.26 22.18 4.28
CA ASP A 141 -3.23 21.80 5.25
C ASP A 141 -3.81 20.86 6.33
N MET A 142 -5.11 20.99 6.60
CA MET A 142 -5.85 20.12 7.51
C MET A 142 -6.44 18.88 6.83
N LYS A 143 -6.34 18.77 5.49
CA LYS A 143 -6.87 17.61 4.78
C LYS A 143 -6.11 16.34 5.14
N PRO A 144 -6.81 15.23 5.39
CA PRO A 144 -6.16 13.95 5.60
C PRO A 144 -5.31 13.58 4.38
N ARG A 145 -4.20 12.90 4.63
CA ARG A 145 -3.25 12.49 3.60
C ARG A 145 -3.09 10.98 3.56
N MET A 146 -3.05 10.43 2.35
CA MET A 146 -2.57 9.08 2.12
C MET A 146 -1.07 9.16 1.83
N THR A 147 -0.25 8.43 2.55
CA THR A 147 1.20 8.36 2.29
C THR A 147 1.53 7.09 1.51
N GLY A 148 2.61 7.16 0.74
CA GLY A 148 3.13 6.04 -0.04
C GLY A 148 4.64 6.11 -0.18
N VAL A 149 5.21 5.04 -0.71
CA VAL A 149 6.62 4.90 -1.07
C VAL A 149 6.66 4.57 -2.56
N GLU A 150 7.19 5.50 -3.34
CA GLU A 150 7.48 5.27 -4.76
C GLU A 150 8.84 4.58 -4.88
N VAL A 151 8.90 3.55 -5.72
CA VAL A 151 10.07 2.69 -5.89
C VAL A 151 10.56 2.77 -7.32
N PHE A 152 11.87 2.83 -7.48
CA PHE A 152 12.57 2.93 -8.73
C PHE A 152 13.66 1.86 -8.79
N VAL A 153 13.89 1.29 -9.97
CA VAL A 153 14.95 0.31 -10.19
C VAL A 153 15.81 0.74 -11.37
N GLN A 154 17.01 0.19 -11.45
CA GLN A 154 17.84 0.36 -12.63
C GLN A 154 17.27 -0.48 -13.77
N GLU A 155 17.21 0.11 -14.96
CA GLU A 155 16.87 -0.59 -16.19
C GLU A 155 18.14 -1.15 -16.83
N ASP A 156 18.07 -2.43 -17.25
CA ASP A 156 19.25 -3.21 -17.66
C ASP A 156 19.86 -2.76 -18.99
N GLY A 157 19.06 -2.26 -19.92
CA GLY A 157 19.47 -1.94 -21.29
C GLY A 157 20.25 -0.64 -21.43
N TYR A 158 19.88 0.39 -20.66
CA TYR A 158 20.42 1.74 -20.81
C TYR A 158 20.98 2.33 -19.50
N GLY A 159 20.86 1.61 -18.37
CA GLY A 159 21.34 2.06 -17.06
C GLY A 159 20.57 3.24 -16.47
N ASN A 160 19.41 3.56 -17.05
CA ASN A 160 18.52 4.61 -16.52
C ASN A 160 17.78 4.10 -15.28
N VAL A 161 17.38 5.02 -14.41
CA VAL A 161 16.48 4.71 -13.29
C VAL A 161 15.03 4.89 -13.75
N VAL A 162 14.21 3.87 -13.55
CA VAL A 162 12.79 3.84 -13.97
C VAL A 162 11.87 3.60 -12.78
N PHE A 163 10.66 4.16 -12.84
CA PHE A 163 9.62 3.87 -11.86
C PHE A 163 9.21 2.40 -11.97
N ALA A 164 9.24 1.70 -10.83
CA ALA A 164 8.99 0.28 -10.73
C ALA A 164 7.66 -0.02 -10.04
N ASP A 165 7.36 0.65 -8.93
CA ASP A 165 6.18 0.39 -8.13
C ASP A 165 5.84 1.54 -7.17
N GLU A 166 4.64 1.50 -6.58
CA GLU A 166 4.24 2.35 -5.47
C GLU A 166 3.47 1.53 -4.41
N LEU A 167 3.96 1.61 -3.16
CA LEU A 167 3.37 0.96 -2.01
C LEU A 167 2.78 2.01 -1.06
N MET A 168 1.50 1.88 -0.73
CA MET A 168 0.85 2.77 0.23
C MET A 168 1.29 2.46 1.67
N THR A 169 1.27 3.47 2.54
CA THR A 169 1.65 3.36 3.96
C THR A 169 0.72 4.12 4.90
N GLY A 170 -0.14 4.99 4.35
CA GLY A 170 -1.04 5.83 5.12
C GLY A 170 -2.26 5.09 5.67
N ARG A 171 -3.01 5.75 6.55
CA ARG A 171 -4.32 5.27 7.00
C ARG A 171 -5.42 6.03 6.23
N TRP A 172 -6.51 5.35 5.93
CA TRP A 172 -7.76 6.03 5.61
C TRP A 172 -8.20 6.88 6.82
N ALA A 173 -8.69 8.09 6.56
CA ALA A 173 -9.21 9.00 7.57
C ALA A 173 -10.62 8.62 8.02
#